data_AF-A0AAE0S2C4-F1
#
_entry.id   AF-A0AAE0S2C4-F1
#
_cell.length_a   1.000
_cell.length_b   1.000
_cell.length_c   1.000
_cell.angle_alpha   90.00
_cell.angle_beta   90.00
_cell.angle_gamma   90.00
#
_symmetry.space_group_name_H-M   'P 1'
#
loop_
_entity.id
_entity.type
_entity.pdbx_description
1 polymer ?
#
loop_
_entity_poly.entity_id
_entity_poly.type
_entity_poly.pdbx_seq_one_letter_code
_entity_poly.pdbx_strand_id
1 'polypeptide(L)'
;MDLKCDPGLGSACSQKDECSEPKSVCHNGTCICGTGYYDINGVKVIGGTCTSKVGLGSSCSQADACSDTNALCSNSECTCRSGFYDDNGSSDQGGICQQNSEFHYV
;
A
#
# COMPACT_ATOMS: atom_id res chain seq x y z
N MET A 1 23.27 12.56 26.30
CA MET A 1 22.68 11.42 25.58
C MET A 1 21.31 11.90 25.16
N ASP A 2 21.20 12.42 23.94
CA ASP A 2 19.96 12.99 23.42
C ASP A 2 18.97 11.85 23.21
N LEU A 3 17.97 11.78 24.09
CA LEU A 3 16.84 10.86 23.96
C LEU A 3 15.94 11.42 22.85
N LYS A 4 16.30 11.14 21.60
CA LYS A 4 15.47 11.46 20.45
C LYS A 4 14.36 10.40 20.41
N CYS A 5 13.12 10.82 20.64
CA CYS A 5 11.98 9.94 20.38
C CYS A 5 11.84 9.82 18.87
N ASP A 6 12.10 8.63 18.32
CA ASP A 6 11.92 8.37 16.90
C ASP A 6 10.42 8.48 16.55
N PRO A 7 9.99 9.42 15.68
CA PRO A 7 8.60 9.61 15.29
C PRO A 7 7.96 8.33 14.75
N GLY A 8 6.83 7.94 15.35
CA GLY A 8 6.02 6.82 14.87
C GLY A 8 5.30 7.15 13.57
N LEU A 9 4.71 6.13 12.93
CA LEU A 9 3.91 6.31 11.72
C LEU A 9 2.85 7.42 11.90
N GLY A 10 2.69 8.29 10.90
CA GLY A 10 1.81 9.46 10.94
C GLY A 10 2.40 10.69 11.65
N SER A 11 3.56 10.57 12.30
CA SER A 11 4.23 11.69 12.96
C SER A 11 5.07 12.53 12.00
N ALA A 12 5.33 13.77 12.37
CA ALA A 12 6.24 14.64 11.63
C ALA A 12 7.68 14.11 11.71
N CYS A 13 8.43 14.28 10.61
CA CYS A 13 9.82 13.87 10.51
C CYS A 13 10.60 14.87 9.65
N SER A 14 11.92 14.92 9.83
CA SER A 14 12.81 15.80 9.06
C SER A 14 13.86 15.03 8.26
N GLN A 15 14.15 13.78 8.64
CA GLN A 15 15.17 12.94 8.01
C GLN A 15 14.61 11.57 7.64
N LYS A 16 15.22 10.95 6.62
CA LYS A 16 14.70 9.73 5.99
C LYS A 16 14.63 8.53 6.95
N ASP A 17 15.59 8.43 7.87
CA ASP A 17 15.78 7.30 8.79
C ASP A 17 15.35 7.65 10.24
N GLU A 18 14.54 8.70 10.40
CA GLU A 18 14.10 9.17 11.72
C GLU A 18 12.87 8.41 12.24
N CYS A 19 12.14 7.72 11.37
CA CYS A 19 10.88 7.07 11.73
C CYS A 19 11.13 5.77 12.52
N SER A 20 10.44 5.58 13.65
CA SER A 20 10.59 4.39 14.51
C SER A 20 9.99 3.12 13.91
N GLU A 21 8.97 3.25 13.06
CA GLU A 21 8.27 2.10 12.50
C GLU A 21 9.14 1.44 11.41
N PRO A 22 9.47 0.14 11.53
CA PRO A 22 10.21 -0.57 10.50
C PRO A 22 9.47 -0.52 9.16
N LYS A 23 10.20 -0.31 8.06
CA LYS A 23 9.66 -0.14 6.71
C LYS A 23 8.83 1.14 6.50
N SER A 24 8.82 2.04 7.48
CA SER A 24 8.37 3.42 7.26
C SER A 24 9.52 4.29 6.74
N VAL A 25 9.17 5.36 6.04
CA VAL A 25 10.10 6.34 5.49
C VAL A 25 9.54 7.74 5.74
N CYS A 26 10.43 8.70 5.96
CA CYS A 26 10.01 10.09 5.98
C CYS A 26 9.70 10.57 4.56
N HIS A 27 8.44 10.88 4.29
CA HIS A 27 7.98 11.41 3.01
C HIS A 27 7.18 12.69 3.23
N ASN A 28 7.58 13.78 2.56
CA ASN A 28 6.98 15.12 2.72
C ASN A 28 6.85 15.57 4.18
N GLY A 29 7.84 15.23 5.01
CA GLY A 29 7.87 15.61 6.42
C GLY A 29 6.96 14.78 7.32
N THR A 30 6.43 13.66 6.85
CA THR A 30 5.61 12.72 7.65
C THR A 30 6.11 11.29 7.48
N CYS A 31 6.15 10.53 8.58
CA CYS A 31 6.46 9.11 8.55
C CYS A 31 5.31 8.32 7.93
N ILE A 32 5.56 7.70 6.78
CA ILE A 32 4.58 6.86 6.07
C ILE A 32 5.18 5.49 5.77
N CYS A 33 4.34 4.50 5.45
CA CYS A 33 4.86 3.21 4.99
C CYS A 33 5.56 3.36 3.64
N GLY A 34 6.73 2.72 3.53
CA GLY A 34 7.52 2.72 2.30
C GLY A 34 6.85 1.92 1.18
N THR A 35 7.47 1.96 0.00
CA THR A 35 6.99 1.23 -1.18
C THR A 35 6.78 -0.25 -0.89
N GLY A 36 5.61 -0.78 -1.26
CA GLY A 36 5.24 -2.17 -1.01
C GLY A 36 4.65 -2.44 0.37
N TYR A 37 4.52 -1.42 1.22
CA TYR A 37 3.91 -1.53 2.55
C TYR A 37 2.71 -0.59 2.70
N TYR A 38 1.82 -0.90 3.63
CA TYR A 38 0.69 -0.07 4.00
C TYR A 38 0.43 -0.12 5.51
N ASP A 39 -0.28 0.88 6.04
CA ASP A 39 -0.65 0.92 7.44
C ASP A 39 -1.87 0.03 7.69
N ILE A 40 -1.69 -1.06 8.42
CA ILE A 40 -2.79 -1.97 8.79
C ILE A 40 -3.76 -1.35 9.81
N ASN A 41 -3.35 -0.28 10.49
CA ASN A 41 -4.20 0.45 11.43
C ASN A 41 -4.83 1.70 10.78
N GLY A 42 -4.45 1.99 9.53
CA GLY A 42 -4.95 3.11 8.71
C GLY A 42 -4.17 4.41 8.90
N VAL A 43 -3.91 5.10 7.78
CA VAL A 43 -3.01 6.26 7.58
C VAL A 43 -3.14 7.43 8.59
N LYS A 44 -4.21 7.48 9.40
CA LYS A 44 -4.45 8.54 10.39
C LYS A 44 -4.08 8.16 11.83
N VAL A 45 -3.63 6.94 12.09
CA VAL A 45 -3.32 6.50 13.46
C VAL A 45 -1.84 6.71 13.75
N ILE A 46 -1.55 7.55 14.74
CA ILE A 46 -0.20 7.70 15.26
C ILE A 46 0.21 6.37 15.91
N GLY A 47 1.32 5.79 15.43
CA GLY A 47 1.76 4.46 15.87
C GLY A 47 1.13 3.30 15.11
N GLY A 48 0.67 3.52 13.87
CA GLY A 48 0.30 2.45 12.94
C GLY A 48 1.47 1.52 12.59
N THR A 49 1.17 0.39 11.94
CA THR A 49 2.15 -0.67 11.66
C THR A 49 2.22 -0.95 10.18
N CYS A 50 3.43 -0.94 9.63
CA CYS A 50 3.64 -1.15 8.20
C CYS A 50 3.68 -2.65 7.86
N THR A 51 2.64 -3.12 7.19
CA THR A 51 2.55 -4.50 6.72
C THR A 51 2.70 -4.58 5.20
N SER A 52 3.15 -5.73 4.70
CA SER A 52 3.39 -5.92 3.27
C SER A 52 2.08 -5.89 2.51
N LYS A 53 2.07 -5.18 1.38
CA LYS A 53 0.97 -5.27 0.42
C LYS A 53 0.93 -6.66 -0.21
N VAL A 54 -0.27 -7.09 -0.58
CA VAL A 54 -0.56 -8.40 -1.17
C VAL A 54 -0.95 -8.27 -2.64
N GLY A 55 -0.72 -9.32 -3.43
CA GLY A 55 -1.07 -9.35 -4.86
C GLY A 55 -2.57 -9.49 -5.10
N LEU A 56 -2.96 -9.46 -6.37
CA LEU A 56 -4.32 -9.79 -6.79
C LEU A 56 -4.73 -11.19 -6.32
N GLY A 57 -6.03 -11.37 -6.04
CA GLY A 57 -6.58 -12.63 -5.53
C GLY A 57 -6.15 -12.99 -4.10
N SER A 58 -5.30 -12.17 -3.46
CA SER A 58 -4.89 -12.40 -2.08
C SER A 58 -5.88 -11.78 -1.09
N SER A 59 -5.95 -12.35 0.11
CA SER A 59 -6.79 -11.83 1.17
C SER A 59 -6.28 -10.48 1.67
N CYS A 60 -7.20 -9.57 1.94
CA CYS A 60 -6.90 -8.22 2.35
C CYS A 60 -7.90 -7.72 3.41
N SER A 61 -7.45 -6.78 4.23
CA SER A 61 -8.26 -6.21 5.33
C SER A 61 -8.53 -4.71 5.17
N GLN A 62 -7.86 -4.05 4.22
CA GLN A 62 -7.95 -2.60 3.98
C GLN A 62 -7.78 -2.27 2.51
N ALA A 63 -8.35 -1.14 2.10
CA ALA A 63 -8.33 -0.67 0.72
C ALA A 63 -6.91 -0.58 0.12
N ASP A 64 -5.92 -0.14 0.90
CA ASP A 64 -4.52 0.06 0.46
C ASP A 64 -3.65 -1.20 0.57
N ALA A 65 -4.23 -2.33 0.98
CA ALA A 65 -3.52 -3.58 1.16
C ALA A 65 -3.03 -4.20 -0.16
N CYS A 66 -3.64 -3.83 -1.29
CA CYS A 66 -3.28 -4.37 -2.58
C CYS A 66 -2.02 -3.69 -3.13
N SER A 67 -1.09 -4.49 -3.65
CA SER A 67 0.19 -4.02 -4.22
C SER A 67 -0.02 -3.24 -5.51
N ASP A 68 -1.01 -3.66 -6.31
CA ASP A 68 -1.40 -3.00 -7.54
C ASP A 68 -2.18 -1.70 -7.25
N THR A 69 -1.79 -0.62 -7.92
CA THR A 69 -2.38 0.72 -7.71
C THR A 69 -3.81 0.83 -8.25
N ASN A 70 -4.16 0.00 -9.23
CA ASN A 70 -5.48 -0.11 -9.82
C ASN A 70 -6.30 -1.25 -9.20
N ALA A 71 -5.79 -1.90 -8.15
CA ALA A 71 -6.56 -2.81 -7.33
C ALA A 71 -7.19 -2.10 -6.11
N LEU A 72 -8.21 -2.74 -5.55
CA LEU A 72 -8.83 -2.39 -4.29
C LEU A 72 -9.19 -3.67 -3.53
N CYS A 73 -9.16 -3.59 -2.21
CA CYS A 73 -9.65 -4.67 -1.38
C CYS A 73 -11.19 -4.72 -1.39
N SER A 74 -11.75 -5.72 -2.08
CA SER A 74 -13.20 -5.92 -2.24
C SER A 74 -13.56 -7.30 -1.72
N ASN A 75 -14.58 -7.40 -0.86
CA ASN A 75 -14.99 -8.68 -0.25
C ASN A 75 -13.82 -9.44 0.41
N SER A 76 -12.90 -8.72 1.05
CA SER A 76 -11.68 -9.27 1.66
C SER A 76 -10.67 -9.89 0.68
N GLU A 77 -10.77 -9.57 -0.61
CA GLU A 77 -9.85 -10.01 -1.65
C GLU A 77 -9.37 -8.83 -2.51
N CYS A 78 -8.10 -8.84 -2.90
CA CYS A 78 -7.56 -7.83 -3.80
C CYS A 78 -8.06 -8.04 -5.23
N THR A 79 -8.94 -7.14 -5.67
CA THR A 79 -9.60 -7.18 -6.99
C THR A 79 -9.34 -5.90 -7.76
N CYS A 80 -9.38 -5.95 -9.09
CA CYS A 80 -9.25 -4.76 -9.91
C CYS A 80 -10.40 -3.77 -9.69
N ARG A 81 -10.06 -2.48 -9.67
CA ARG A 81 -11.05 -1.40 -9.69
C ARG A 81 -11.90 -1.48 -10.94
N SER A 82 -13.13 -0.98 -10.86
CA SER A 82 -14.02 -0.87 -12.02
C SER A 82 -13.32 -0.22 -13.21
N GLY A 83 -13.34 -0.90 -14.36
CA GLY A 83 -12.67 -0.46 -15.60
C GLY A 83 -11.26 -1.02 -15.81
N PHE A 84 -10.72 -1.77 -14.83
CA PHE A 84 -9.47 -2.51 -14.96
C PHE A 84 -9.73 -4.01 -14.88
N TYR A 85 -8.90 -4.78 -15.57
CA TYR A 85 -9.00 -6.23 -15.66
C TYR A 85 -7.62 -6.85 -15.43
N ASP A 86 -7.62 -8.06 -14.88
CA ASP A 86 -6.40 -8.84 -14.70
C ASP A 86 -6.10 -9.58 -16.02
N ASP A 87 -5.04 -9.16 -16.70
CA ASP A 87 -4.63 -9.70 -18.00
C ASP A 87 -4.03 -11.11 -17.88
N ASN A 88 -3.49 -11.48 -16.70
CA ASN A 88 -2.85 -12.79 -16.48
C ASN A 88 -3.79 -13.87 -15.91
N GLY A 89 -5.06 -13.52 -15.70
CA GLY A 89 -6.03 -14.41 -15.07
C GLY A 89 -5.81 -14.54 -13.56
N SER A 90 -6.92 -14.57 -12.82
CA SER A 90 -7.02 -14.51 -11.36
C SER A 90 -6.40 -15.69 -10.58
N SER A 91 -5.55 -16.50 -11.21
CA SER A 91 -4.94 -17.71 -10.64
C SER A 91 -3.50 -17.51 -10.18
N ASP A 92 -2.83 -16.45 -10.61
CA ASP A 92 -1.48 -16.11 -10.16
C ASP A 92 -1.53 -14.96 -9.15
N GLN A 93 -1.02 -15.21 -7.94
CA GLN A 93 -0.86 -14.22 -6.85
C GLN A 93 0.21 -13.17 -7.21
N GLY A 94 -0.07 -12.39 -8.25
CA GLY A 94 0.89 -11.50 -8.91
C GLY A 94 0.39 -10.83 -10.20
N GLY A 95 -0.89 -11.00 -10.57
CA GLY A 95 -1.51 -10.27 -11.68
C GLY A 95 -1.45 -8.75 -11.52
N ILE A 96 -1.59 -8.03 -12.63
CA ILE A 96 -1.55 -6.57 -12.69
C ILE A 96 -2.86 -6.09 -13.30
N CYS A 97 -3.51 -5.10 -12.66
CA CYS A 97 -4.75 -4.53 -13.14
C CYS A 97 -4.47 -3.53 -14.26
N GLN A 98 -4.88 -3.89 -15.47
CA GLN A 98 -4.70 -3.08 -16.66
C GLN A 98 -6.05 -2.55 -17.16
N GLN A 99 -6.07 -1.28 -17.60
CA GLN A 99 -7.21 -0.75 -18.33
C GLN A 99 -7.23 -1.45 -19.68
N ASN A 100 -8.40 -1.94 -20.08
CA ASN A 100 -8.58 -2.63 -21.35
C ASN A 100 -8.18 -1.68 -22.48
N SER A 101 -6.96 -1.82 -22.98
CA SER A 101 -6.38 -0.94 -24.01
C SER A 101 -6.72 -1.44 -25.42
N GLU A 102 -7.50 -2.52 -25.52
CA GLU A 102 -7.93 -3.17 -26.77
C GLU A 102 -9.28 -2.63 -27.31
N PHE A 103 -9.60 -1.35 -27.06
CA PHE A 103 -10.60 -0.62 -27.86
C PHE A 103 -9.99 0.64 -28.47
N HIS A 104 -8.80 0.51 -29.07
CA HIS A 104 -8.45 1.40 -30.16
C HIS A 104 -9.29 1.00 -31.38
N TYR A 105 -10.32 1.81 -31.61
CA TYR A 105 -11.06 1.99 -32.87
C TYR A 105 -10.28 1.48 -34.10
N VAL A 106 -10.78 0.42 -34.75
CA VAL A 106 -10.55 0.15 -36.18
C VAL A 106 -11.88 -0.09 -36.85
#